data_AF-A0A2V7M0N5-F1
#
_entry.id   AF-A0A2V7M0N5-F1
#
_cell.length_a   1.000
_cell.length_b   1.000
_cell.length_c   1.000
_cell.angle_alpha   90.00
_cell.angle_beta   90.00
_cell.angle_gamma   90.00
#
_symmetry.space_group_name_H-M   'P 1'
#
loop_
_entity.id
_entity.type
_entity.pdbx_description
1 polymer ?
#
loop_
_entity_poly.entity_id
_entity_poly.type
_entity_poly.pdbx_seq_one_letter_code
_entity_poly.pdbx_strand_id
1 'polypeptide(L)'
;IAFVSDRDDVGNSTEIYVTNADGTLPTRVTTNSAFHLYDFPAWSSDEAQLAFQASAVATPGIYVMNADGSGVTLFADSAANRPAWFGPGSSPPP
;
A
#
# COMPACT_ATOMS: atom_id res chain seq x y z
N ILE A 1 7.82 0.95 8.71
CA ILE A 1 6.52 0.25 8.93
C ILE A 1 5.45 0.90 8.06
N ALA A 2 4.58 0.13 7.41
CA ALA A 2 3.38 0.65 6.74
C ALA A 2 2.10 0.08 7.38
N PHE A 3 1.06 0.90 7.47
CA PHE A 3 -0.21 0.52 8.08
C PHE A 3 -1.37 1.34 7.53
N VAL A 4 -2.57 0.79 7.70
CA VAL A 4 -3.84 1.38 7.23
C VAL A 4 -4.48 2.16 8.37
N SER A 5 -5.09 3.31 8.08
CA SER A 5 -5.76 4.15 9.07
C SER A 5 -6.78 5.08 8.41
N ASP A 6 -7.87 5.40 9.10
CA ASP A 6 -8.96 6.29 8.68
C ASP A 6 -8.90 7.68 9.33
N ARG A 7 -7.84 7.95 10.13
CA ARG A 7 -7.69 9.18 10.93
C ARG A 7 -7.92 10.51 10.19
N ASP A 8 -7.62 10.57 8.89
CA ASP A 8 -7.74 11.79 8.09
C ASP A 8 -9.06 11.86 7.31
N ASP A 9 -9.81 10.75 7.20
CA ASP A 9 -11.08 10.67 6.48
C ASP A 9 -12.00 9.61 7.12
N VAL A 10 -12.59 10.01 8.25
CA VAL A 10 -13.30 9.12 9.17
C VAL A 10 -14.54 8.49 8.52
N GLY A 11 -14.61 7.17 8.57
CA GLY A 11 -15.85 6.40 8.43
C GLY A 11 -16.17 5.86 7.04
N ASN A 12 -15.51 6.32 5.97
CA ASN A 12 -15.71 5.76 4.62
C ASN A 12 -14.42 5.63 3.79
N SER A 13 -13.27 6.06 4.33
CA SER A 13 -12.01 5.95 3.63
C SER A 13 -10.89 5.42 4.54
N THR A 14 -10.02 4.58 3.98
CA THR A 14 -8.82 4.09 4.66
C THR A 14 -7.59 4.47 3.86
N GLU A 15 -6.59 5.04 4.50
CA GLU A 15 -5.36 5.54 3.89
C GLU A 15 -4.14 4.76 4.37
N ILE A 16 -3.08 4.73 3.56
CA ILE A 16 -1.82 4.08 3.93
C ILE A 16 -0.86 5.13 4.49
N TYR A 17 -0.27 4.77 5.63
CA TYR A 17 0.74 5.56 6.31
C TYR A 17 2.02 4.78 6.47
N VAL A 18 3.12 5.52 6.40
CA VAL A 18 4.48 5.04 6.62
C VAL A 18 5.04 5.72 7.86
N THR A 19 5.68 4.95 8.73
CA THR A 19 6.36 5.44 9.94
C THR A 19 7.67 4.69 10.14
N ASN A 20 8.59 5.32 10.87
CA ASN A 20 9.82 4.70 11.34
C ASN A 20 9.52 3.54 12.28
N ALA A 21 10.49 2.64 12.47
CA ALA A 21 10.33 1.47 13.35
C ALA A 21 10.13 1.86 14.83
N ASP A 22 10.54 3.06 15.22
CA ASP A 22 10.30 3.63 16.55
C ASP A 22 8.88 4.21 16.71
N GLY A 23 8.05 4.17 15.67
CA GLY A 23 6.67 4.65 15.65
C GLY A 23 6.55 6.18 15.58
N THR A 24 7.65 6.90 15.38
CA THR A 24 7.61 8.36 15.28
C THR A 24 7.21 8.83 13.88
N LEU A 25 6.43 9.91 13.82
CA LEU A 25 6.11 10.68 12.61
C LEU A 25 5.48 9.88 11.44
N PRO A 26 4.26 9.32 11.62
CA PRO A 26 3.55 8.68 10.52
C PRO A 26 3.18 9.70 9.42
N THR A 27 3.58 9.42 8.18
CA THR A 27 3.31 10.23 6.99
C THR A 27 2.31 9.50 6.09
N ARG A 28 1.29 10.22 5.61
CA ARG A 28 0.33 9.70 4.62
C ARG A 28 1.01 9.63 3.26
N VAL A 29 1.01 8.46 2.64
CA VAL A 29 1.62 8.24 1.32
C VAL A 29 0.61 8.07 0.19
N THR A 30 -0.65 7.80 0.55
CA THR A 30 -1.78 7.77 -0.39
C THR A 30 -2.43 9.15 -0.47
N THR A 31 -1.87 10.08 -1.25
CA THR A 31 -2.38 11.47 -1.33
C THR A 31 -3.37 11.70 -2.46
N ASN A 32 -3.60 10.69 -3.31
CA ASN A 32 -4.50 10.82 -4.44
C ASN A 32 -5.95 10.52 -4.01
N SER A 33 -6.81 11.52 -4.14
CA SER A 33 -8.23 11.50 -3.77
C SER A 33 -9.12 10.65 -4.67
N ALA A 34 -8.57 10.01 -5.72
CA ALA A 34 -9.32 9.06 -6.55
C ALA A 34 -9.56 7.71 -5.86
N PHE A 35 -9.06 7.56 -4.64
CA PHE A 35 -8.92 6.28 -3.98
C PHE A 35 -9.36 6.40 -2.53
N HIS A 36 -10.31 5.57 -2.12
CA HIS A 36 -10.91 5.68 -0.79
C HIS A 36 -10.79 4.38 0.03
N LEU A 37 -10.42 3.24 -0.55
CA LEU A 37 -10.30 2.00 0.23
C LEU A 37 -9.00 1.31 -0.09
N TYR A 38 -7.96 1.70 0.65
CA TYR A 38 -6.65 1.07 0.60
C TYR A 38 -6.49 0.05 1.72
N ASP A 39 -5.97 -1.12 1.38
CA ASP A 39 -5.76 -2.20 2.33
C ASP A 39 -4.49 -3.01 2.03
N PHE A 40 -4.05 -3.80 3.01
CA PHE A 40 -2.95 -4.76 2.94
C PHE A 40 -1.64 -4.19 2.37
N PRO A 41 -1.06 -3.13 2.96
CA PRO A 41 0.23 -2.62 2.52
C PRO A 41 1.34 -3.66 2.76
N ALA A 42 2.21 -3.83 1.78
CA ALA A 42 3.39 -4.69 1.84
C ALA A 42 4.61 -3.98 1.27
N TRP A 43 5.70 -3.95 2.04
CA TRP A 43 6.97 -3.34 1.64
C TRP A 43 7.81 -4.27 0.78
N SER A 44 8.43 -3.71 -0.25
CA SER A 44 9.56 -4.37 -0.92
C SER A 44 10.72 -4.55 0.06
N SER A 45 11.54 -5.59 -0.16
CA SER A 45 12.64 -5.91 0.74
C SER A 45 13.76 -4.87 0.77
N ASP A 46 13.84 -4.03 -0.26
CA ASP A 46 14.77 -2.91 -0.39
C ASP A 46 14.17 -1.58 0.11
N GLU A 47 12.97 -1.61 0.69
CA GLU A 47 12.23 -0.45 1.20
C GLU A 47 11.93 0.64 0.15
N ALA A 48 12.15 0.36 -1.14
CA ALA A 48 11.96 1.34 -2.21
C ALA A 48 10.49 1.46 -2.64
N GLN A 49 9.71 0.39 -2.50
CA GLN A 49 8.36 0.29 -3.03
C GLN A 49 7.37 -0.29 -2.02
N LEU A 50 6.11 0.10 -2.20
CA LEU A 50 4.99 -0.39 -1.42
C LEU A 50 3.91 -0.91 -2.38
N ALA A 51 3.47 -2.14 -2.15
CA ALA A 51 2.31 -2.72 -2.81
C ALA A 51 1.09 -2.64 -1.89
N PHE A 52 -0.09 -2.41 -2.46
CA PHE A 52 -1.33 -2.33 -1.70
C PHE A 52 -2.55 -2.67 -2.55
N GLN A 53 -3.63 -3.07 -1.89
CA GLN A 53 -4.92 -3.27 -2.53
C GLN A 53 -5.70 -1.95 -2.56
N ALA A 54 -6.36 -1.65 -3.69
CA ALA A 54 -7.31 -0.56 -3.81
C ALA A 54 -8.65 -1.10 -4.34
N SER A 55 -9.74 -0.83 -3.61
CA SER A 55 -11.05 -1.49 -3.88
C SER A 55 -12.15 -0.55 -4.35
N ALA A 56 -12.19 0.71 -3.89
CA ALA A 56 -13.18 1.71 -4.30
C ALA A 56 -12.59 2.70 -5.31
N VAL A 57 -12.16 2.17 -6.45
CA VAL A 57 -11.43 2.92 -7.50
C VAL A 57 -11.93 2.47 -8.88
N ALA A 58 -11.64 3.23 -9.93
CA ALA A 58 -12.11 2.91 -11.29
C ALA A 58 -11.64 1.52 -11.80
N THR A 59 -10.49 1.05 -11.32
CA THR A 59 -9.94 -0.28 -11.61
C THR A 59 -9.47 -0.94 -10.31
N PRO A 60 -10.35 -1.63 -9.58
CA PRO A 60 -9.96 -2.32 -8.35
C PRO A 60 -8.83 -3.30 -8.61
N GLY A 61 -7.84 -3.34 -7.73
CA GLY A 61 -6.65 -4.13 -8.01
C GLY A 61 -5.55 -3.97 -6.96
N ILE A 62 -4.40 -4.55 -7.32
CA ILE A 62 -3.14 -4.37 -6.63
C ILE A 62 -2.37 -3.27 -7.34
N TYR A 63 -1.94 -2.29 -6.57
CA TYR A 63 -1.15 -1.16 -7.01
C TYR A 63 0.22 -1.20 -6.35
N VAL A 64 1.20 -0.63 -7.02
CA VAL A 64 2.56 -0.43 -6.51
C VAL A 64 2.90 1.06 -6.60
N MET A 65 3.55 1.59 -5.58
CA MET A 65 4.08 2.96 -5.55
C MET A 65 5.47 3.00 -4.92
N ASN A 66 6.18 4.10 -5.10
CA ASN A 66 7.43 4.37 -4.40
C ASN A 66 7.16 4.65 -2.92
N ALA A 67 8.19 4.49 -2.08
CA ALA A 67 8.12 4.73 -0.64
C ALA A 67 7.63 6.14 -0.24
N ASP A 68 7.84 7.12 -1.11
CA ASP A 68 7.40 8.52 -0.94
C ASP A 68 5.95 8.78 -1.39
N GLY A 69 5.24 7.75 -1.88
CA GLY A 69 3.87 7.85 -2.40
C GLY A 69 3.78 8.24 -3.88
N SER A 70 4.90 8.47 -4.56
CA SER A 70 4.93 8.78 -6.00
C SER A 70 4.84 7.51 -6.86
N GLY A 71 4.56 7.70 -8.16
CA GLY A 71 4.67 6.61 -9.14
C GLY A 71 3.65 5.48 -8.98
N VAL A 72 2.44 5.79 -8.48
CA VAL A 72 1.35 4.81 -8.34
C VAL A 72 1.02 4.18 -9.70
N THR A 73 1.13 2.86 -9.80
CA THR A 73 0.84 2.08 -11.01
C THR A 73 -0.01 0.86 -10.68
N LEU A 74 -0.95 0.51 -11.57
CA LEU A 74 -1.71 -0.73 -11.47
C LEU A 74 -0.79 -1.90 -11.81
N PHE A 75 -0.66 -2.84 -10.89
CA PHE A 75 0.12 -4.06 -11.06
C PHE A 75 -0.75 -5.23 -11.52
N ALA A 76 -1.93 -5.40 -10.90
CA ALA A 76 -2.89 -6.44 -11.26
C ALA A 76 -4.32 -5.97 -10.99
N ASP A 77 -5.25 -6.22 -11.91
CA ASP A 77 -6.67 -5.86 -11.81
C ASP A 77 -7.54 -6.93 -11.10
N SER A 78 -6.90 -7.99 -10.59
CA SER A 78 -7.54 -8.96 -9.70
C SER A 78 -7.13 -8.70 -8.25
N ALA A 79 -7.93 -7.93 -7.52
CA ALA A 79 -7.74 -7.64 -6.09
C ALA A 79 -7.98 -8.85 -5.16
N ALA A 80 -8.08 -10.06 -5.70
CA ALA A 80 -8.43 -11.26 -4.92
C ALA A 80 -7.33 -11.71 -3.93
N ASN A 81 -6.12 -11.16 -4.03
CA ASN A 81 -4.97 -11.61 -3.26
C ASN A 81 -4.30 -10.45 -2.50
N ARG A 82 -3.89 -10.72 -1.26
CA ARG A 82 -3.08 -9.76 -0.48
C ARG A 82 -1.67 -9.70 -1.08
N PRO A 83 -1.14 -8.51 -1.40
CA PRO A 83 0.20 -8.41 -1.93
C PRO A 83 1.23 -8.82 -0.87
N ALA A 84 2.29 -9.47 -1.32
CA ALA A 84 3.45 -9.78 -0.50
C ALA A 84 4.69 -9.63 -1.37
N TRP A 85 5.77 -9.11 -0.78
CA TRP A 85 7.06 -9.04 -1.43
C TRP A 85 7.93 -10.18 -0.96
N PHE A 86 8.58 -10.82 -1.90
CA PHE A 86 9.66 -11.75 -1.61
C PHE A 86 10.96 -10.96 -1.59
N GLY A 87 11.70 -11.08 -0.48
CA GLY A 87 13.07 -10.59 -0.45
C GLY A 87 13.99 -11.51 -1.25
N PRO A 88 15.28 -11.14 -1.42
CA PRO A 88 16.27 -11.99 -2.09
C PRO A 88 16.48 -13.37 -1.43
N GLY A 89 15.77 -13.70 -0.35
CA GLY A 89 15.88 -14.96 0.40
C GLY A 89 14.62 -15.84 0.44
N SER A 90 13.52 -15.49 -0.21
CA SER A 90 12.32 -16.35 -0.22
C SER A 90 11.80 -16.53 -1.64
N SER A 91 12.31 -17.53 -2.35
CA SER A 91 11.62 -18.06 -3.52
C SER A 91 10.19 -18.48 -3.15
N PRO A 92 9.18 -18.20 -3.99
CA PRO A 92 7.83 -18.71 -3.75
C PRO A 92 7.87 -20.25 -3.76
N PRO A 93 7.04 -20.92 -2.93
CA PRO A 93 6.98 -22.38 -2.93
C PRO A 93 6.53 -22.92 -4.31
N PRO A 94 7.01 -24.11 -4.71
CA PRO A 94 6.75 -24.71 -6.01
C PRO A 94 5.27 -25.04 -6.27
#